data_AF-A0A239WUV9-F1
#
_entry.id   AF-A0A239WUV9-F1
#
_cell.length_a   1.000
_cell.length_b   1.000
_cell.length_c   1.000
_cell.angle_alpha   90.00
_cell.angle_beta   90.00
_cell.angle_gamma   90.00
#
_symmetry.space_group_name_H-M   'P 1'
#
loop_
_entity.id
_entity.type
_entity.pdbx_description
1 polymer ?
#
loop_
_entity_poly.entity_id
_entity_poly.type
_entity_poly.pdbx_seq_one_letter_code
_entity_poly.pdbx_strand_id
1 'polypeptide(L)'
;MMWAMSDDHPWRRLRDLTDWTLLWERLPEATAALIDWSACTITVDINLSQAGRRCAIAHELEHVARGPSADPREETLVEQAAACRLVGIDELADAVRWTGDAAEMADELWVDADMLAARLAGLTPAQRRVLDAVADDVRGGGGKECGYRD
;
A
#
# COMPACT_ATOMS: atom_id res chain seq x y z
N MET A 1 0.75 8.73 -20.52
CA MET A 1 1.59 7.52 -20.48
C MET A 1 0.78 6.50 -19.70
N MET A 2 0.37 5.37 -20.30
CA MET A 2 -0.43 4.36 -19.59
C MET A 2 0.54 3.51 -18.80
N TRP A 3 0.85 3.92 -17.57
CA TRP A 3 1.67 3.11 -16.66
C TRP A 3 0.87 1.85 -16.30
N ALA A 4 1.50 0.69 -16.46
CA ALA A 4 0.97 -0.55 -15.93
C ALA A 4 0.93 -0.38 -14.41
N MET A 5 -0.27 -0.18 -13.87
CA MET A 5 -0.54 -0.37 -12.45
C MET A 5 0.05 -1.72 -12.06
N SER A 6 0.64 -1.85 -10.87
CA SER A 6 1.07 -3.17 -10.38
C SER A 6 -0.04 -4.20 -10.63
N ASP A 7 0.23 -5.24 -11.44
CA ASP A 7 -0.78 -6.24 -11.86
C ASP A 7 -1.37 -7.01 -10.65
N ASP A 8 -0.76 -6.85 -9.47
CA ASP A 8 -1.24 -7.41 -8.21
C ASP A 8 -2.44 -6.61 -7.67
N HIS A 9 -3.63 -7.13 -7.95
CA HIS A 9 -4.88 -6.58 -7.45
C HIS A 9 -5.40 -7.40 -6.25
N PRO A 10 -5.51 -6.85 -5.04
CA PRO A 10 -5.93 -7.60 -3.85
C PRO A 10 -7.30 -8.26 -4.00
N TRP A 11 -8.29 -7.58 -4.61
CA TRP A 11 -9.60 -8.17 -4.89
C TRP A 11 -9.56 -9.39 -5.82
N ARG A 12 -8.60 -9.45 -6.74
CA ARG A 12 -8.43 -10.62 -7.62
C ARG A 12 -7.86 -11.79 -6.82
N ARG A 13 -6.80 -11.55 -6.05
CA ARG A 13 -6.21 -12.56 -5.16
C ARG A 13 -7.22 -13.10 -4.14
N LEU A 14 -8.02 -12.22 -3.56
CA LEU A 14 -9.08 -12.62 -2.64
C LEU A 14 -10.12 -13.52 -3.31
N ARG A 15 -10.48 -13.22 -4.57
CA ARG A 15 -11.40 -14.06 -5.35
C ARG A 15 -10.84 -15.47 -5.58
N ASP A 16 -9.52 -15.60 -5.69
CA ASP A 16 -8.85 -16.88 -5.89
C ASP A 16 -8.75 -17.70 -4.59
N LEU A 17 -8.99 -17.10 -3.41
CA LEU A 17 -9.08 -17.81 -2.13
C LEU A 17 -10.49 -18.40 -1.92
N THR A 18 -10.81 -19.45 -2.67
CA THR A 18 -12.16 -20.06 -2.64
C THR A 18 -12.53 -20.72 -1.32
N ASP A 19 -11.54 -21.08 -0.50
CA ASP A 19 -11.73 -21.70 0.81
C ASP A 19 -11.88 -20.66 1.94
N TRP A 20 -11.77 -19.37 1.62
CA TRP A 20 -11.87 -18.28 2.59
C TRP A 20 -13.14 -17.47 2.40
N THR A 21 -13.70 -16.99 3.51
CA THR A 21 -14.87 -16.10 3.53
C THR A 21 -14.44 -14.68 3.86
N LEU A 22 -14.90 -13.71 3.07
CA LEU A 22 -14.78 -12.28 3.40
C LEU A 22 -16.06 -11.79 4.09
N LEU A 23 -15.92 -11.25 5.29
CA LEU A 23 -16.99 -10.59 6.04
C LEU A 23 -16.74 -9.09 6.16
N TRP A 24 -17.84 -8.36 6.34
CA TRP A 24 -17.86 -6.91 6.55
C TRP A 24 -18.58 -6.62 7.85
N GLU A 25 -17.84 -6.21 8.88
CA GLU A 25 -18.41 -5.94 10.20
C GLU A 25 -17.86 -4.63 10.76
N ARG A 26 -18.46 -4.13 11.85
CA ARG A 26 -17.85 -3.05 12.62
C ARG A 26 -16.88 -3.66 13.62
N LEU A 27 -15.61 -3.32 13.50
CA LEU A 27 -14.54 -3.78 14.37
C LEU A 27 -14.26 -2.75 15.48
N PRO A 28 -13.50 -3.14 16.53
CA PRO A 28 -13.01 -2.19 17.52
C PRO A 28 -12.19 -1.07 16.88
N GLU A 29 -12.07 0.05 17.58
CA GLU A 29 -11.27 1.18 17.13
C GLU A 29 -9.82 0.77 16.84
N ALA A 30 -9.22 1.36 15.80
CA ALA A 30 -7.89 1.04 15.30
C ALA A 30 -7.68 -0.39 14.76
N THR A 31 -8.76 -1.16 14.52
CA THR A 31 -8.67 -2.47 13.85
C THR A 31 -9.23 -2.37 12.43
N ALA A 32 -8.36 -2.52 11.42
CA ALA A 32 -8.76 -2.46 10.02
C ALA A 32 -9.36 -3.79 9.51
N ALA A 33 -8.75 -4.91 9.90
CA ALA A 33 -9.21 -6.25 9.60
C ALA A 33 -8.71 -7.28 10.62
N LEU A 34 -9.29 -8.48 10.57
CA LEU A 34 -8.98 -9.61 11.45
C LEU A 34 -9.05 -10.91 10.65
N ILE A 35 -8.17 -11.87 10.99
CA ILE A 35 -8.25 -13.25 10.51
C ILE A 35 -8.71 -14.18 11.63
N ASP A 36 -9.73 -14.99 11.33
CA ASP A 36 -10.01 -16.23 12.04
C ASP A 36 -9.53 -17.43 11.21
N TRP A 37 -8.38 -17.97 11.62
CA TRP A 37 -7.76 -19.14 10.97
C TRP A 37 -8.62 -20.40 11.05
N SER A 38 -9.39 -20.57 12.13
CA SER A 38 -10.20 -21.77 12.34
C SER A 38 -11.44 -21.79 11.44
N ALA A 39 -12.01 -20.61 11.19
CA ALA A 39 -13.16 -20.41 10.34
C ALA A 39 -12.78 -20.03 8.89
N CYS A 40 -11.48 -19.92 8.57
CA CYS A 40 -10.98 -19.41 7.28
C CYS A 40 -11.69 -18.12 6.88
N THR A 41 -11.75 -17.15 7.80
CA THR A 41 -12.51 -15.91 7.60
C THR A 41 -11.60 -14.70 7.72
N ILE A 42 -11.73 -13.77 6.78
CA ILE A 42 -11.19 -12.41 6.85
C ILE A 42 -12.37 -11.47 7.11
N THR A 43 -12.33 -10.74 8.22
CA THR A 43 -13.32 -9.70 8.51
C THR A 43 -12.68 -8.33 8.35
N VAL A 44 -13.25 -7.47 7.50
CA VAL A 44 -12.77 -6.11 7.26
C VAL A 44 -13.74 -5.10 7.86
N ASP A 45 -13.21 -4.04 8.49
CA ASP A 45 -14.05 -3.00 9.07
C ASP A 45 -14.85 -2.24 7.99
N ILE A 46 -16.17 -2.15 8.21
CA ILE A 46 -17.11 -1.56 7.27
C ILE A 46 -16.92 -0.05 7.08
N ASN A 47 -16.31 0.65 8.04
CA ASN A 47 -16.12 2.10 8.03
C ASN A 47 -14.85 2.54 7.29
N LEU A 48 -14.01 1.59 6.84
CA LEU A 48 -12.83 1.92 6.04
C LEU A 48 -13.18 2.59 4.71
N SER A 49 -12.34 3.54 4.30
CA SER A 49 -12.35 4.11 2.95
C SER A 49 -12.02 3.05 1.91
N GLN A 50 -12.20 3.35 0.62
CA GLN A 50 -11.83 2.39 -0.44
C GLN A 50 -10.33 2.06 -0.42
N ALA A 51 -9.47 3.06 -0.21
CA ALA A 51 -8.03 2.87 -0.04
C ALA A 51 -7.73 2.02 1.21
N GLY A 52 -8.38 2.29 2.34
CA GLY A 52 -8.23 1.49 3.56
C GLY A 52 -8.65 0.03 3.37
N ARG A 53 -9.76 -0.23 2.67
CA ARG A 53 -10.19 -1.61 2.34
C ARG A 53 -9.18 -2.31 1.43
N ARG A 54 -8.63 -1.60 0.44
CA ARG A 54 -7.57 -2.12 -0.44
C ARG A 54 -6.34 -2.52 0.36
N CYS A 55 -5.91 -1.67 1.30
CA CYS A 55 -4.75 -1.90 2.17
C CYS A 55 -4.97 -3.05 3.14
N ALA A 56 -6.09 -3.03 3.87
CA ALA A 56 -6.45 -4.08 4.82
C ALA A 56 -6.49 -5.46 4.14
N ILE A 57 -7.12 -5.57 2.98
CA ILE A 57 -7.21 -6.86 2.28
C ILE A 57 -5.85 -7.29 1.76
N ALA A 58 -5.03 -6.39 1.23
CA ALA A 58 -3.67 -6.76 0.83
C ALA A 58 -2.85 -7.28 2.02
N HIS A 59 -2.98 -6.64 3.18
CA HIS A 59 -2.35 -7.07 4.43
C HIS A 59 -2.80 -8.49 4.82
N GLU A 60 -4.11 -8.72 4.94
CA GLU A 60 -4.64 -10.04 5.33
C GLU A 60 -4.29 -11.13 4.30
N LEU A 61 -4.23 -10.81 3.01
CA LEU A 61 -3.81 -11.77 1.99
C LEU A 61 -2.35 -12.20 2.13
N GLU A 62 -1.47 -11.33 2.65
CA GLU A 62 -0.09 -11.73 2.97
C GLU A 62 -0.06 -12.62 4.21
N HIS A 63 -0.87 -12.34 5.24
CA HIS A 63 -1.05 -13.27 6.37
C HIS A 63 -1.48 -14.64 5.86
N VAL A 64 -2.57 -14.73 5.08
CA VAL A 64 -3.07 -16.01 4.52
C VAL A 64 -1.98 -16.76 3.75
N ALA A 65 -1.19 -16.06 2.93
CA ALA A 65 -0.14 -16.69 2.12
C ALA A 65 1.02 -17.25 2.96
N ARG A 66 1.30 -16.63 4.12
CA ARG A 66 2.41 -17.00 5.02
C ARG A 66 1.98 -18.00 6.09
N GLY A 67 0.69 -18.03 6.41
CA GLY A 67 0.10 -18.86 7.45
C GLY A 67 0.23 -18.24 8.85
N PRO A 68 -0.38 -18.88 9.87
CA PRO A 68 -0.35 -18.37 11.23
C PRO A 68 1.09 -18.36 11.78
N SER A 69 1.49 -17.24 12.36
CA SER A 69 2.81 -17.04 12.94
C SER A 69 2.72 -16.41 14.32
N ALA A 70 3.65 -16.79 15.20
CA ALA A 70 3.86 -16.14 16.50
C ALA A 70 5.15 -15.30 16.52
N ASP A 71 5.82 -15.14 15.37
CA ASP A 71 7.02 -14.30 15.28
C ASP A 71 6.62 -12.83 15.45
N PRO A 72 7.20 -12.10 16.43
CA PRO A 72 6.90 -10.68 16.61
C PRO A 72 7.27 -9.80 15.41
N ARG A 73 8.05 -10.32 14.45
CA ARG A 73 8.40 -9.61 13.20
C ARG A 73 7.36 -9.82 12.10
N GLU A 74 6.41 -10.73 12.28
CA GLU A 74 5.50 -11.12 11.22
C GLU A 74 4.69 -9.95 10.69
N GLU A 75 4.09 -9.14 11.56
CA GLU A 75 3.28 -7.98 11.16
C GLU A 75 4.07 -7.02 10.28
N THR A 76 5.32 -6.71 10.65
CA THR A 76 6.19 -5.85 9.84
C THR A 76 6.53 -6.47 8.49
N LEU A 77 6.76 -7.79 8.43
CA LEU A 77 7.06 -8.48 7.16
C LEU A 77 5.83 -8.56 6.24
N VAL A 78 4.66 -8.82 6.81
CA VAL A 78 3.36 -8.83 6.13
C VAL A 78 3.05 -7.45 5.57
N GLU A 79 3.16 -6.42 6.40
CA GLU A 79 2.86 -5.04 6.02
C GLU A 79 3.81 -4.54 4.91
N GLN A 80 5.12 -4.81 5.02
CA GLN A 80 6.08 -4.46 3.96
C GLN A 80 5.83 -5.23 2.66
N ALA A 81 5.45 -6.51 2.75
CA ALA A 81 5.13 -7.31 1.57
C ALA A 81 3.86 -6.82 0.89
N ALA A 82 2.80 -6.52 1.66
CA ALA A 82 1.56 -5.94 1.16
C ALA A 82 1.82 -4.59 0.49
N ALA A 83 2.59 -3.71 1.14
CA ALA A 83 2.96 -2.42 0.62
C ALA A 83 3.74 -2.52 -0.70
N CYS A 84 4.74 -3.41 -0.78
CA CYS A 84 5.51 -3.62 -2.01
C CYS A 84 4.69 -4.16 -3.18
N ARG A 85 3.63 -4.91 -2.90
CA ARG A 85 2.69 -5.43 -3.92
C ARG A 85 1.71 -4.38 -4.39
N LEU A 86 1.20 -3.56 -3.46
CA LEU A 86 0.26 -2.49 -3.77
C LEU A 86 0.90 -1.34 -4.53
N VAL A 87 2.16 -1.04 -4.21
CA VAL A 87 2.89 0.12 -4.73
C VAL A 87 4.24 -0.32 -5.29
N GLY A 88 4.31 -0.37 -6.62
CA GLY A 88 5.55 -0.58 -7.36
C GLY A 88 6.53 0.57 -7.15
N ILE A 89 7.81 0.33 -7.43
CA ILE A 89 8.83 1.39 -7.29
C ILE A 89 8.62 2.53 -8.29
N ASP A 90 8.13 2.22 -9.50
CA ASP A 90 7.89 3.23 -10.52
C ASP A 90 6.68 4.10 -10.16
N GLU A 91 5.60 3.50 -9.66
CA GLU A 91 4.43 4.24 -9.15
C GLU A 91 4.82 5.18 -8.01
N LEU A 92 5.63 4.70 -7.06
CA LEU A 92 6.14 5.52 -5.97
C LEU A 92 7.05 6.65 -6.46
N ALA A 93 7.89 6.38 -7.46
CA ALA A 93 8.73 7.41 -8.07
C ALA A 93 7.90 8.48 -8.78
N ASP A 94 6.85 8.10 -9.50
CA ASP A 94 5.93 9.04 -10.14
C ASP A 94 5.18 9.90 -9.10
N ALA A 95 4.75 9.31 -7.99
CA ALA A 95 4.14 10.07 -6.91
C ALA A 95 5.13 11.07 -6.27
N VAL A 96 6.39 10.68 -6.05
CA VAL A 96 7.47 11.58 -5.58
C VAL A 96 7.76 12.71 -6.57
N ARG A 97 7.59 12.49 -7.88
CA ARG A 97 7.71 13.58 -8.89
C ARG A 97 6.62 14.62 -8.74
N TRP A 98 5.43 14.19 -8.35
CA TRP A 98 4.25 15.03 -8.28
C TRP A 98 4.14 15.80 -6.98
N THR A 99 4.40 15.16 -5.83
CA THR A 99 4.28 15.79 -4.51
C THR A 99 5.38 15.34 -3.54
N GLY A 100 5.73 16.25 -2.63
CA GLY A 100 6.55 15.96 -1.45
C GLY A 100 5.73 15.75 -0.18
N ASP A 101 4.40 15.93 -0.24
CA ASP A 101 3.50 15.71 0.89
C ASP A 101 3.08 14.24 0.97
N ALA A 102 3.23 13.65 2.16
CA ALA A 102 2.97 12.22 2.35
C ALA A 102 1.48 11.86 2.27
N ALA A 103 0.57 12.77 2.64
CA ALA A 103 -0.86 12.52 2.57
C ALA A 103 -1.33 12.56 1.11
N GLU A 104 -0.89 13.57 0.35
CA GLU A 104 -1.15 13.64 -1.09
C GLU A 104 -0.59 12.42 -1.84
N MET A 105 0.61 11.96 -1.45
CA MET A 105 1.22 10.76 -2.01
C MET A 105 0.42 9.49 -1.72
N ALA A 106 -0.09 9.33 -0.49
CA ALA A 106 -0.92 8.19 -0.12
C ALA A 106 -2.24 8.18 -0.91
N ASP A 107 -2.88 9.35 -1.03
CA ASP A 107 -4.09 9.53 -1.81
C ASP A 107 -3.89 9.19 -3.31
N GLU A 108 -2.81 9.69 -3.92
CA GLU A 108 -2.46 9.42 -5.33
C GLU A 108 -2.18 7.93 -5.57
N LEU A 109 -1.46 7.29 -4.65
CA LEU A 109 -1.16 5.85 -4.72
C LEU A 109 -2.35 4.96 -4.33
N TRP A 110 -3.43 5.59 -3.86
CA TRP A 110 -4.66 4.96 -3.40
C TRP A 110 -4.39 3.91 -2.32
N VAL A 111 -3.59 4.32 -1.32
CA VAL A 111 -3.23 3.58 -0.09
C VAL A 111 -3.47 4.47 1.14
N ASP A 112 -3.48 3.88 2.33
CA ASP A 112 -3.48 4.66 3.58
C ASP A 112 -2.05 5.04 4.01
N ALA A 113 -1.97 5.90 5.03
CA ALA A 113 -0.71 6.46 5.51
C ALA A 113 0.24 5.38 6.08
N ASP A 114 -0.32 4.38 6.77
CA ASP A 114 0.46 3.29 7.38
C ASP A 114 1.08 2.41 6.28
N MET A 115 0.30 2.09 5.24
CA MET A 115 0.79 1.33 4.10
C MET A 115 1.87 2.09 3.30
N LEU A 116 1.75 3.41 3.14
CA LEU A 116 2.81 4.22 2.54
C LEU A 116 4.07 4.23 3.42
N ALA A 117 3.92 4.39 4.73
CA ALA A 117 5.04 4.37 5.66
C ALA A 117 5.79 3.02 5.61
N ALA A 118 5.05 1.91 5.59
CA ALA A 118 5.61 0.57 5.41
C ALA A 118 6.34 0.42 4.07
N ARG A 119 5.77 0.98 2.98
CA ARG A 119 6.42 0.97 1.66
C ARG A 119 7.78 1.66 1.67
N LEU A 120 7.87 2.81 2.33
CA LEU A 120 9.09 3.62 2.44
C LEU A 120 10.11 2.98 3.38
N ALA A 121 9.66 2.37 4.47
CA ALA A 121 10.49 1.64 5.42
C ALA A 121 11.11 0.37 4.79
N GLY A 122 10.37 -0.32 3.92
CA GLY A 122 10.79 -1.53 3.21
C GLY A 122 11.67 -1.28 1.97
N LEU A 123 12.04 -0.04 1.65
CA LEU A 123 12.87 0.25 0.48
C LEU A 123 14.25 -0.40 0.57
N THR A 124 14.60 -1.16 -0.45
CA THR A 124 15.98 -1.62 -0.64
C THR A 124 16.92 -0.42 -0.94
N PRO A 125 18.24 -0.56 -0.71
CA PRO A 125 19.19 0.50 -1.05
C PRO A 125 19.15 0.91 -2.53
N ALA A 126 18.82 -0.01 -3.45
CA ALA A 126 18.70 0.29 -4.86
C ALA A 126 17.45 1.13 -5.16
N GLN A 127 16.30 0.75 -4.58
CA GLN A 127 15.06 1.51 -4.73
C GLN A 127 15.15 2.90 -4.09
N ARG A 128 15.82 3.03 -2.94
CA ARG A 128 16.03 4.34 -2.31
C ARG A 128 16.82 5.29 -3.22
N ARG A 129 17.88 4.79 -3.88
CA ARG A 129 18.62 5.59 -4.87
C ARG A 129 17.76 6.05 -6.05
N VAL A 130 16.78 5.25 -6.48
CA VAL A 130 15.83 5.67 -7.51
C VAL A 130 15.01 6.86 -7.04
N LEU A 131 14.43 6.79 -5.83
CA LEU A 131 13.63 7.88 -5.28
C LEU A 131 14.46 9.13 -4.99
N ASP A 132 15.67 8.98 -4.47
CA ASP A 132 16.58 10.11 -4.20
C ASP A 132 16.91 10.86 -5.50
N ALA A 133 17.23 10.13 -6.58
CA ALA A 133 17.50 10.73 -7.88
C ALA A 133 16.29 11.47 -8.46
N VAL A 134 15.09 10.93 -8.25
CA VAL A 134 13.83 11.58 -8.66
C VAL A 134 13.58 12.85 -7.87
N ALA A 135 13.74 12.79 -6.54
CA ALA A 135 13.55 13.95 -5.68
C ALA A 135 14.56 15.06 -5.98
N ASP A 136 15.80 14.71 -6.31
CA ASP A 136 16.83 15.67 -6.72
C ASP A 136 16.52 16.31 -8.08
N ASP A 137 15.96 15.56 -9.04
CA ASP A 137 15.51 16.09 -10.32
C ASP A 137 14.37 17.11 -10.14
N VAL A 138 13.38 16.83 -9.27
CA VAL A 138 12.31 17.78 -8.93
C VAL A 138 12.87 19.08 -8.34
N ARG A 139 13.82 18.96 -7.40
CA ARG A 139 14.49 20.12 -6.77
C ARG A 139 15.32 20.93 -7.77
N GLY A 140 16.03 20.25 -8.67
CA GLY A 140 16.85 20.88 -9.72
C GLY A 140 16.00 21.48 -10.86
N GLY A 141 14.82 20.91 -11.11
CA GLY A 141 13.87 21.34 -12.14
C GLY A 141 12.99 22.54 -11.75
N GLY A 142 12.93 22.88 -10.46
CA GLY A 142 12.19 24.03 -9.91
C GLY A 142 12.62 25.43 -10.40
N GLY A 143 13.55 25.50 -11.35
CA GLY A 143 14.01 26.74 -12.02
C GLY A 143 13.23 27.14 -13.27
N LYS A 144 12.08 26.53 -13.58
CA LYS A 144 11.21 27.02 -14.66
C LYS A 144 9.90 27.54 -14.07
N GLU A 145 9.85 28.87 -13.93
CA GLU A 145 8.63 29.62 -13.70
C GLU A 145 7.55 29.17 -14.69
N CYS A 146 6.51 28.50 -14.20
CA CYS A 146 5.25 28.42 -14.92
C CYS A 146 4.56 29.78 -14.78
N GLY A 147 4.96 30.73 -15.63
CA GLY A 147 4.34 32.03 -15.73
C GLY A 147 2.89 31.90 -16.20
N TYR A 148 1.95 32.15 -15.29
CA TYR A 148 0.59 32.52 -15.67
C TYR A 148 0.58 34.03 -15.97
N ARG A 149 0.71 34.39 -17.25
CA ARG A 149 0.18 35.61 -17.86
C ARG A 149 -1.07 35.17 -18.65
N ASP A 150 -2.25 35.77 -18.59
CA ASP A 150 -2.78 37.00 -18.01
C ASP A 150 -4.16 36.68 -17.38
#